data_AF-A0A496T2M3-F1
#
_entry.id   AF-A0A496T2M3-F1
#
_cell.length_a   1.000
_cell.length_b   1.000
_cell.length_c   1.000
_cell.angle_alpha   90.00
_cell.angle_beta   90.00
_cell.angle_gamma   90.00
#
_symmetry.space_group_name_H-M   'P 1'
#
loop_
_entity.id
_entity.type
_entity.pdbx_description
1 polymer ?
#
loop_
_entity_poly.entity_id
_entity_poly.type
_entity_poly.pdbx_seq_one_letter_code
_entity_poly.pdbx_strand_id
1 'polypeptide(L)'
;MRELIKVLKALSDEVRLRILKILQERDELCVCEIMQALDISQTRTSRNLGILKDAGFVTDRREGVWIYYSISDRKINEYHSELIKLLSKWLNEEEVVQKDKKRLKRVMKLGLKDKCMKNVKYQERRLKNGVVNRISKRRG
;
A
#
# COMPACT_ATOMS: atom_id res chain seq x y z
N MET A 1 21.81 2.82 -18.23
CA MET A 1 20.58 2.36 -18.93
C MET A 1 19.86 1.19 -18.26
N ARG A 2 20.56 0.11 -17.83
CA ARG A 2 19.90 -1.03 -17.14
C ARG A 2 19.10 -0.62 -15.90
N GLU A 3 19.66 0.24 -15.05
CA GLU A 3 18.97 0.76 -13.86
C GLU A 3 17.75 1.62 -14.21
N LEU A 4 17.86 2.51 -15.20
CA LEU A 4 16.73 3.29 -15.69
C LEU A 4 15.57 2.39 -16.16
N ILE A 5 15.89 1.34 -16.93
CA ILE A 5 14.90 0.36 -17.38
C ILE A 5 14.24 -0.35 -16.18
N LYS A 6 15.03 -0.72 -15.17
CA LYS A 6 14.53 -1.38 -13.95
C LYS A 6 13.55 -0.48 -13.20
N VAL A 7 13.89 0.78 -12.96
CA VAL A 7 13.00 1.71 -12.25
C VAL A 7 11.73 2.00 -13.06
N LEU A 8 11.83 2.21 -14.37
CA LEU A 8 10.65 2.46 -15.21
C LEU A 8 9.73 1.24 -15.30
N LYS A 9 10.29 0.01 -15.39
CA LYS A 9 9.50 -1.23 -15.29
C LYS A 9 8.80 -1.36 -13.94
N ALA A 10 9.46 -0.97 -12.85
CA ALA A 10 8.84 -0.94 -11.53
C ALA A 10 7.71 0.11 -11.43
N LEU A 11 7.75 1.21 -12.19
CA LEU A 11 6.69 2.22 -12.19
C LEU A 11 5.55 1.95 -13.18
N SER A 12 5.74 1.08 -14.17
CA SER A 12 4.74 0.74 -15.19
C SER A 12 3.64 -0.22 -14.66
N ASP A 13 3.04 0.12 -13.52
CA ASP A 13 1.94 -0.62 -12.89
C ASP A 13 1.17 0.27 -11.94
N GLU A 14 -0.15 0.29 -12.14
CA GLU A 14 -1.08 1.14 -11.39
C GLU A 14 -0.98 0.91 -9.88
N VAL A 15 -0.89 -0.34 -9.41
CA VAL A 15 -0.84 -0.64 -7.97
C VAL A 15 0.46 -0.16 -7.36
N ARG A 16 1.59 -0.30 -8.06
CA ARG A 16 2.87 0.22 -7.57
C ARG A 16 2.86 1.74 -7.45
N LEU A 17 2.29 2.44 -8.43
CA LEU A 17 2.09 3.89 -8.35
C LEU A 17 1.19 4.30 -7.18
N ARG A 18 0.08 3.58 -6.98
CA ARG A 18 -0.84 3.80 -5.86
C ARG A 18 -0.18 3.55 -4.50
N ILE A 19 0.63 2.50 -4.37
CA ILE A 19 1.40 2.20 -3.14
C ILE A 19 2.34 3.37 -2.82
N LEU A 20 3.14 3.82 -3.79
CA LEU A 20 4.05 4.96 -3.60
C LEU A 20 3.28 6.21 -3.18
N LYS A 21 2.14 6.49 -3.82
CA LYS A 21 1.32 7.64 -3.49
C LYS A 21 0.75 7.58 -2.07
N ILE A 22 0.36 6.41 -1.59
CA ILE A 22 -0.14 6.24 -0.22
C ILE A 22 0.97 6.31 0.83
N LEU A 23 2.16 5.77 0.51
CA LEU A 23 3.35 5.91 1.35
C LEU A 23 3.90 7.34 1.41
N GLN A 24 3.46 8.25 0.53
CA GLN A 24 3.78 9.68 0.65
C GLN A 24 2.88 10.43 1.64
N GLU A 25 1.72 9.86 1.98
CA GLU A 25 0.77 10.52 2.88
C GLU A 25 1.14 10.30 4.36
N ARG A 26 2.12 9.44 4.65
CA ARG A 26 2.53 8.99 6.00
C ARG A 26 4.00 8.61 6.01
N ASP A 27 4.65 8.73 7.17
CA ASP A 27 6.06 8.38 7.31
C ASP A 27 6.32 6.88 7.11
N GLU A 28 5.49 6.03 7.72
CA GLU A 28 5.59 4.58 7.60
C GLU A 28 4.20 3.90 7.67
N LEU A 29 4.04 2.79 6.92
CA LEU A 29 2.82 1.98 6.89
C LEU A 29 3.16 0.49 6.87
N CYS A 30 2.39 -0.33 7.58
CA CYS A 30 2.52 -1.78 7.49
C CYS A 30 1.72 -2.35 6.30
N VAL A 31 2.01 -3.61 5.94
CA VAL A 31 1.34 -4.29 4.80
C VAL A 31 -0.18 -4.28 4.94
N CYS A 32 -0.72 -4.49 6.13
CA CYS A 32 -2.17 -4.48 6.38
C CYS A 32 -2.81 -3.11 6.13
N GLU A 33 -2.10 -2.03 6.44
CA GLU A 33 -2.61 -0.67 6.24
C GLU A 33 -2.65 -0.32 4.75
N ILE A 34 -1.58 -0.66 4.02
CA ILE A 34 -1.50 -0.48 2.56
C ILE A 34 -2.57 -1.32 1.87
N MET A 35 -2.71 -2.60 2.26
CA MET A 35 -3.73 -3.51 1.73
C MET A 35 -5.14 -2.95 1.86
N GLN A 36 -5.50 -2.44 3.04
CA GLN A 36 -6.82 -1.84 3.30
C GLN A 36 -7.00 -0.48 2.63
N ALA A 37 -5.94 0.33 2.54
CA ALA A 37 -5.98 1.61 1.84
C ALA A 37 -6.27 1.42 0.35
N LEU A 38 -5.65 0.42 -0.29
CA LEU A 38 -5.76 0.17 -1.73
C LEU A 38 -6.85 -0.83 -2.14
N ASP A 39 -7.47 -1.51 -1.16
CA ASP A 39 -8.48 -2.56 -1.40
C ASP A 39 -7.97 -3.75 -2.22
N ILE A 40 -6.76 -4.20 -1.90
CA ILE A 40 -6.09 -5.31 -2.59
C ILE A 40 -5.79 -6.44 -1.61
N SER A 41 -5.32 -7.60 -2.11
CA SER A 41 -4.91 -8.71 -1.24
C SER A 41 -3.53 -8.50 -0.64
N GLN A 42 -3.24 -9.18 0.47
CA GLN A 42 -1.92 -9.11 1.10
C GLN A 42 -0.82 -9.65 0.18
N THR A 43 -1.07 -10.74 -0.53
CA THR A 43 -0.12 -11.33 -1.50
C THR A 43 0.22 -10.33 -2.60
N ARG A 44 -0.79 -9.64 -3.16
CA ARG A 44 -0.58 -8.61 -4.18
C ARG A 44 0.19 -7.42 -3.61
N THR A 45 -0.12 -7.01 -2.38
CA THR A 45 0.58 -5.91 -1.70
C THR A 45 2.06 -6.24 -1.49
N SER A 46 2.35 -7.40 -0.89
CA SER A 46 3.71 -7.83 -0.54
C SER A 46 4.59 -8.02 -1.79
N ARG A 47 4.04 -8.62 -2.86
CA ARG A 47 4.74 -8.77 -4.13
C ARG A 47 5.15 -7.42 -4.72
N ASN A 48 4.24 -6.44 -4.72
CA ASN A 48 4.51 -5.13 -5.27
C ASN A 48 5.51 -4.33 -4.41
N LEU A 49 5.43 -4.45 -3.07
CA LEU A 49 6.42 -3.86 -2.17
C LEU A 49 7.83 -4.43 -2.39
N GLY A 50 7.95 -5.74 -2.63
CA GLY A 50 9.24 -6.35 -3.01
C GLY A 50 9.83 -5.73 -4.27
N ILE A 51 9.03 -5.62 -5.34
CA ILE A 51 9.47 -5.00 -6.61
C ILE A 51 9.88 -3.53 -6.40
N LEU A 52 9.12 -2.77 -5.63
CA LEU A 52 9.42 -1.37 -5.33
C LEU A 52 10.70 -1.23 -4.49
N LYS A 53 10.92 -2.14 -3.53
CA LYS A 53 12.13 -2.19 -2.71
C LYS A 53 13.35 -2.51 -3.57
N ASP A 54 13.26 -3.51 -4.43
CA ASP A 54 14.34 -3.90 -5.34
C ASP A 54 14.72 -2.76 -6.29
N ALA A 55 13.73 -1.95 -6.70
CA ALA A 55 13.94 -0.75 -7.52
C ALA A 55 14.39 0.50 -6.72
N GLY A 56 14.46 0.42 -5.39
CA GLY A 56 14.95 1.49 -4.52
C GLY A 56 13.93 2.59 -4.20
N PHE A 57 12.64 2.38 -4.46
CA PHE A 57 11.61 3.37 -4.17
C PHE A 57 11.13 3.34 -2.71
N VAL A 58 11.20 2.18 -2.06
CA VAL A 58 10.77 2.00 -0.67
C VAL A 58 11.85 1.31 0.14
N THR A 59 11.85 1.56 1.45
CA THR A 59 12.62 0.82 2.43
C THR A 59 11.68 0.17 3.44
N ASP A 60 12.20 -0.77 4.22
CA ASP A 60 11.46 -1.36 5.34
C ASP A 60 12.22 -1.32 6.66
N ARG A 61 11.44 -1.27 7.74
CA ARG A 61 11.89 -1.32 9.13
C ARG A 61 11.10 -2.40 9.86
N ARG A 62 11.81 -3.22 10.64
CA ARG A 62 11.20 -4.22 11.52
C ARG A 62 10.99 -3.65 12.92
N GLU A 63 9.81 -3.89 13.48
CA GLU A 63 9.47 -3.55 14.85
C GLU A 63 8.68 -4.71 15.47
N GLY A 64 9.36 -5.55 16.24
CA GLY A 64 8.82 -6.82 16.70
C GLY A 64 8.46 -7.74 15.53
N VAL A 65 7.18 -8.11 15.44
CA VAL A 65 6.63 -8.94 14.34
C VAL A 65 6.19 -8.11 13.13
N TRP A 66 6.26 -6.78 13.21
CA TRP A 66 5.78 -5.87 12.18
C TRP A 66 6.88 -5.48 11.22
N ILE A 67 6.50 -5.34 9.95
CA ILE A 67 7.33 -4.74 8.91
C ILE A 67 6.60 -3.49 8.42
N TYR A 68 7.26 -2.35 8.59
CA TYR A 68 6.80 -1.05 8.14
C TYR A 68 7.56 -0.64 6.89
N TYR A 69 6.87 -0.08 5.92
CA TYR A 69 7.43 0.44 4.69
C TYR A 69 7.33 1.95 4.66
N SER A 70 8.33 2.60 4.09
CA SER A 70 8.38 4.05 3.87
C SER A 70 8.99 4.34 2.50
N ILE A 71 8.78 5.57 1.99
CA ILE A 71 9.50 6.04 0.80
C ILE A 71 10.99 6.10 1.12
N SER A 72 11.82 5.54 0.24
CA SER A 72 13.27 5.58 0.41
C SER A 72 13.80 7.00 0.23
N ASP A 73 14.43 7.52 1.27
CA ASP A 73 15.19 8.77 1.30
C ASP A 73 16.65 8.58 0.84
N ARG A 74 17.15 7.35 0.90
CA ARG A 74 18.50 7.00 0.47
C ARG A 74 18.61 7.02 -1.04
N LYS A 75 19.69 7.63 -1.54
CA LYS A 75 20.07 7.59 -2.96
C LYS A 75 20.55 6.19 -3.34
N ILE A 76 19.61 5.30 -3.67
CA ILE A 76 19.91 3.93 -4.11
C ILE A 76 20.30 3.92 -5.60
N ASN A 77 19.73 4.83 -6.37
CA ASN A 77 20.12 5.11 -7.75
C ASN A 77 19.93 6.61 -8.04
N GLU A 78 20.31 7.06 -9.23
CA GLU A 78 20.20 8.47 -9.61
C GLU A 78 18.77 8.92 -9.97
N TYR A 79 17.85 7.99 -10.25
CA TYR A 79 16.54 8.31 -10.86
C TYR A 79 15.38 8.36 -9.85
N HIS A 80 15.39 7.52 -8.82
CA HIS A 80 14.21 7.27 -8.00
C HIS A 80 13.67 8.52 -7.28
N SER A 81 14.56 9.37 -6.74
CA SER A 81 14.15 10.59 -6.02
C SER A 81 13.48 11.62 -6.92
N GLU A 82 13.94 11.75 -8.16
CA GLU A 82 13.36 12.66 -9.15
C GLU A 82 12.00 12.12 -9.63
N LEU A 83 11.94 10.83 -9.94
CA LEU A 83 10.71 10.15 -10.35
C LEU A 83 9.62 10.24 -9.27
N ILE A 84 9.96 10.01 -8.00
CA ILE A 84 9.03 10.15 -6.87
C ILE A 84 8.43 11.57 -6.84
N LYS A 85 9.25 12.61 -6.99
CA LYS A 85 8.77 14.01 -7.01
C LYS A 85 7.82 14.26 -8.17
N LEU A 86 8.13 13.78 -9.37
CA LEU A 86 7.27 13.92 -10.56
C LEU A 86 5.94 13.19 -10.38
N LEU A 87 5.97 11.93 -9.95
CA LEU A 87 4.76 11.13 -9.71
C LEU A 87 3.85 11.76 -8.66
N SER A 88 4.43 12.37 -7.62
CA SER A 88 3.68 13.10 -6.61
C SER A 88 2.82 14.19 -7.22
N LYS A 89 3.37 14.91 -8.20
CA LYS A 89 2.69 16.02 -8.86
C LYS A 89 1.57 15.52 -9.78
N TRP A 90 1.84 14.49 -10.57
CA TRP A 90 0.89 14.01 -11.58
C TRP A 90 -0.27 13.21 -11.01
N LEU A 91 -0.05 12.40 -9.97
CA LEU A 91 -1.05 11.45 -9.49
C LEU A 91 -2.02 12.02 -8.45
N ASN A 92 -1.84 13.27 -8.02
CA ASN A 92 -2.63 13.83 -6.92
C ASN A 92 -4.11 13.96 -7.24
N GLU A 93 -4.48 14.18 -8.50
CA GLU A 93 -5.88 14.44 -8.89
C GLU A 93 -6.61 13.20 -9.39
N GLU A 94 -5.89 12.09 -9.56
CA GLU A 94 -6.46 10.83 -10.00
C GLU A 94 -7.54 10.31 -9.04
N GLU A 95 -8.71 9.95 -9.59
CA GLU A 95 -9.87 9.55 -8.80
C GLU A 95 -9.56 8.34 -7.89
N VAL A 96 -8.80 7.38 -8.42
CA VAL A 96 -8.37 6.18 -7.68
C VAL A 96 -7.49 6.55 -6.48
N VAL A 97 -6.57 7.51 -6.65
CA VAL A 97 -5.70 8.00 -5.57
C VAL A 97 -6.53 8.69 -4.49
N GLN A 98 -7.52 9.50 -4.89
CA GLN A 98 -8.40 10.17 -3.93
C GLN A 98 -9.23 9.17 -3.11
N LYS A 99 -9.70 8.09 -3.74
CA LYS A 99 -10.39 6.98 -3.05
C LYS A 99 -9.45 6.29 -2.05
N ASP A 100 -8.21 6.01 -2.46
CA ASP A 100 -7.21 5.38 -1.59
C ASP A 100 -6.86 6.27 -0.40
N LYS A 101 -6.67 7.58 -0.59
CA LYS A 101 -6.42 8.55 0.51
C LYS A 101 -7.58 8.57 1.50
N LYS A 102 -8.82 8.54 1.02
CA LYS A 102 -10.03 8.46 1.86
C LYS A 102 -10.10 7.14 2.65
N ARG A 103 -9.73 6.02 2.03
CA ARG A 103 -9.62 4.71 2.71
C ARG A 103 -8.53 4.75 3.78
N LEU A 104 -7.33 5.25 3.46
CA LEU A 104 -6.23 5.38 4.40
C LEU A 104 -6.64 6.20 5.64
N LYS A 105 -7.27 7.36 5.46
CA LYS A 105 -7.76 8.18 6.59
C LYS A 105 -8.71 7.40 7.52
N ARG A 106 -9.54 6.50 6.98
CA ARG A 106 -10.41 5.62 7.78
C ARG A 106 -9.62 4.55 8.52
N VAL A 107 -8.66 3.90 7.85
CA VAL A 107 -7.78 2.88 8.46
C VAL A 107 -7.02 3.47 9.65
N MET A 108 -6.48 4.68 9.50
CA MET A 108 -5.72 5.35 10.57
C MET A 108 -6.58 5.68 11.79
N LYS A 109 -7.83 6.13 11.59
CA LYS A 109 -8.78 6.41 12.69
C LYS A 109 -9.15 5.17 13.49
N LEU A 110 -9.09 3.98 12.88
CA LEU A 110 -9.46 2.72 13.52
C LEU A 110 -8.34 2.12 14.38
N GLY A 111 -7.12 2.70 14.38
CA GLY A 111 -6.00 2.23 15.20
C GLY A 111 -5.64 0.77 14.92
N LEU A 112 -5.66 0.36 13.65
CA LEU A 112 -5.60 -1.05 13.24
C LEU A 112 -4.27 -1.78 13.53
N LYS A 113 -3.28 -1.14 14.18
CA LYS A 113 -2.00 -1.74 14.53
C LYS A 113 -2.18 -3.06 15.29
N ASP A 114 -3.12 -3.13 16.23
CA ASP A 114 -3.31 -4.33 17.06
C ASP A 114 -4.12 -5.47 16.39
N LYS A 115 -4.83 -5.19 15.29
CA LYS A 115 -5.75 -6.18 14.67
C LYS A 115 -5.08 -7.06 13.61
N CYS A 116 -3.90 -6.69 13.13
CA CYS A 116 -3.24 -7.42 12.03
C CYS A 116 -2.55 -8.73 12.51
N MET A 117 -2.56 -9.02 13.83
CA MET A 117 -2.08 -10.28 14.41
C MET A 117 -3.06 -11.45 14.21
N LYS A 118 -4.35 -11.19 13.95
CA LYS A 118 -5.35 -12.26 13.72
C LYS A 118 -5.34 -12.71 12.26
N ASN A 119 -4.26 -13.40 11.88
CA ASN A 119 -4.10 -14.23 10.69
C ASN A 119 -4.67 -13.65 9.38
N VAL A 120 -3.78 -13.32 8.45
CA VAL A 120 -4.14 -12.99 7.06
C VAL A 120 -5.10 -14.02 6.44
N LYS A 121 -4.91 -15.32 6.76
CA LYS A 121 -5.82 -16.41 6.36
C LYS A 121 -7.26 -16.29 6.90
N TYR A 122 -7.48 -15.58 8.01
CA TYR A 122 -8.80 -15.34 8.60
C TYR A 122 -9.58 -14.23 7.87
N GLN A 123 -8.90 -13.19 7.36
CA GLN A 123 -9.56 -12.12 6.61
C GLN A 123 -10.02 -12.56 5.22
N GLU A 124 -9.24 -13.39 4.53
CA GLU A 124 -9.62 -13.96 3.22
C GLU A 124 -10.86 -14.87 3.32
N ARG A 125 -10.98 -15.67 4.39
CA ARG A 125 -12.18 -16.51 4.64
C ARG A 125 -13.44 -15.69 4.89
N ARG A 126 -13.33 -14.52 5.50
CA ARG A 126 -14.48 -13.68 5.84
C ARG A 126 -14.95 -12.82 4.67
N LEU A 127 -14.07 -12.47 3.72
CA LEU A 127 -14.43 -11.80 2.48
C LEU A 127 -15.19 -12.74 1.52
N LYS A 128 -14.81 -14.02 1.45
CA LYS A 128 -15.53 -15.04 0.65
C LYS A 128 -16.90 -15.42 1.24
N ASN A 129 -17.06 -15.36 2.57
CA ASN A 129 -18.30 -15.76 3.27
C ASN A 129 -19.16 -14.57 3.76
N GLY A 130 -18.81 -13.33 3.42
CA GLY A 130 -19.34 -12.13 4.09
C GLY A 130 -20.27 -11.23 3.29
N VAL A 131 -20.56 -11.54 2.02
CA VAL A 131 -21.44 -10.72 1.16
C VAL A 131 -22.90 -11.20 1.15
N VAL A 132 -23.21 -12.33 1.81
CA VAL A 132 -24.59 -12.80 1.99
C VAL A 132 -24.91 -12.93 3.47
N ASN A 133 -25.14 -11.80 4.15
CA ASN A 133 -26.07 -11.65 5.29
C ASN A 133 -25.72 -10.40 6.10
N ARG A 134 -26.21 -9.25 5.63
CA ARG A 134 -26.68 -8.17 6.50
C ARG A 134 -27.66 -7.25 5.75
N ILE A 135 -28.60 -7.88 5.04
CA ILE A 135 -29.90 -7.29 4.64
C ILE A 135 -30.98 -8.31 4.99
N SER A 136 -31.13 -8.62 6.27
CA SER A 136 -32.36 -9.17 6.85
C SER A 136 -32.22 -9.08 8.37
N LYS A 137 -33.33 -8.78 9.05
CA LYS A 137 -33.45 -8.51 10.51
C LYS A 137 -33.17 -7.07 10.95
N ARG A 138 -33.76 -6.11 10.24
CA ARG A 138 -34.67 -5.15 10.90
C ARG A 138 -36.08 -5.65 10.65
N ARG A 139 -36.72 -6.24 11.67
CA ARG A 139 -38.16 -6.52 11.85
C ARG A 139 -38.28 -7.70 12.81
N GLY A 140 -39.07 -7.51 13.86
CA GLY A 140 -39.29 -8.44 14.97
C GLY A 140 -38.99 -7.72 16.27
#